data_AF-A0A6P7F9T5-F1
#
_entry.id   AF-A0A6P7F9T5-F1
#
_cell.length_a   1.000
_cell.length_b   1.000
_cell.length_c   1.000
_cell.angle_alpha   90.00
_cell.angle_beta   90.00
_cell.angle_gamma   90.00
#
_symmetry.space_group_name_H-M   'P 1'
#
loop_
_entity.id
_entity.type
_entity.pdbx_description
1 polymer ?
#
loop_
_entity_poly.entity_id
_entity_poly.type
_entity_poly.pdbx_seq_one_letter_code
_entity_poly.pdbx_strand_id
1 'polypeptide(L)' 'MALVGRSALWGLVHSGQQGVERVLNIFKNELRTGLGISGYSKIDQIDRRLVVHESYYAKL' A
#
# COMPACT_ATOMS: atom_id res chain seq x y z
N MET A 1 -3.16 -11.04 -2.56
CA MET A 1 -3.72 -10.68 -1.24
C MET A 1 -2.56 -10.54 -0.26
N ALA A 2 -2.57 -9.54 0.63
CA ALA A 2 -1.54 -9.33 1.64
C ALA A 2 -2.18 -9.14 3.03
N LEU A 3 -1.49 -9.59 4.09
CA LEU A 3 -1.99 -9.52 5.47
C LEU A 3 -1.43 -8.29 6.18
N VAL A 4 -2.26 -7.68 7.02
CA VAL A 4 -1.91 -6.49 7.82
C VAL A 4 -1.78 -6.90 9.29
N GLY A 5 -0.56 -6.85 9.82
CA GLY A 5 -0.27 -7.23 11.21
C GLY A 5 -0.17 -6.03 12.14
N ARG A 6 1.07 -5.61 12.44
CA ARG A 6 1.37 -4.60 13.47
C ARG A 6 0.63 -3.28 13.30
N SER A 7 0.45 -2.80 12.08
CA SER A 7 -0.25 -1.54 11.81
C SER A 7 -1.72 -1.59 12.24
N ALA A 8 -2.42 -2.72 12.02
CA ALA A 8 -3.78 -2.89 12.51
C ALA A 8 -3.81 -2.92 14.05
N LEU A 9 -2.85 -3.59 14.69
CA LEU A 9 -2.75 -3.63 16.15
C LEU A 9 -2.50 -2.24 16.76
N TRP A 10 -1.64 -1.43 16.14
CA TRP A 10 -1.41 -0.05 16.60
C TRP A 10 -2.66 0.81 16.48
N GLY A 11 -3.43 0.67 15.39
CA GLY A 11 -4.73 1.31 15.25
C GLY A 11 -5.68 0.89 16.37
N LEU A 12 -5.74 -0.41 16.66
CA LEU A 12 -6.57 -0.96 17.73
C LEU A 12 -6.20 -0.40 19.11
N VAL A 13 -4.91 -0.35 19.43
CA VAL A 13 -4.44 0.18 20.72
C VAL A 13 -4.68 1.69 20.83
N HIS A 14 -4.54 2.44 19.73
CA HIS A 14 -4.67 3.90 19.75
C HIS A 14 -6.12 4.39 19.85
N SER A 15 -7.06 3.76 19.12
CA SER A 15 -8.46 4.23 19.06
C SER A 15 -9.48 3.10 18.86
N GLY A 16 -9.18 1.88 19.30
CA GLY A 16 -10.08 0.74 19.16
C GLY A 16 -10.40 0.43 17.69
N GLN A 17 -11.64 0.02 17.42
CA GLN A 17 -12.12 -0.28 16.06
C GLN A 17 -11.89 0.89 15.10
N GLN A 18 -12.18 2.13 15.50
CA GLN A 18 -12.02 3.31 14.64
C GLN A 18 -10.57 3.52 14.22
N GLY A 19 -9.61 3.19 15.09
CA GLY A 19 -8.19 3.25 14.75
C GLY A 19 -7.80 2.20 13.72
N VAL A 20 -8.35 0.98 13.81
CA VAL A 20 -8.15 -0.05 12.78
C VAL A 20 -8.73 0.38 11.44
N GLU A 21 -9.97 0.90 11.44
CA GLU A 21 -10.63 1.41 10.23
C GLU A 21 -9.82 2.55 9.59
N ARG A 22 -9.27 3.45 10.40
CA ARG A 22 -8.40 4.53 9.93
C ARG A 22 -7.15 3.98 9.25
N VAL A 23 -6.49 2.98 9.84
CA VAL A 23 -5.31 2.33 9.25
C VAL A 23 -5.66 1.67 7.91
N LEU A 24 -6.79 0.96 7.83
CA LEU A 24 -7.24 0.33 6.58
C LEU A 24 -7.59 1.37 5.51
N ASN A 25 -8.19 2.49 5.89
CA ASN A 25 -8.47 3.60 4.98
C ASN A 25 -7.20 4.27 4.45
N ILE A 26 -6.15 4.39 5.29
CA ILE A 26 -4.83 4.86 4.83
C ILE A 26 -4.31 3.91 3.75
N PHE A 27 -4.25 2.59 4.00
CA PHE A 27 -3.78 1.63 3.00
C PHE A 27 -4.58 1.69 1.69
N LYS A 28 -5.92 1.80 1.78
CA LYS A 28 -6.79 1.92 0.60
C LYS A 28 -6.46 3.18 -0.21
N ASN A 29 -6.29 4.31 0.46
CA ASN A 29 -6.00 5.58 -0.20
C ASN A 29 -4.61 5.59 -0.83
N GLU A 30 -3.59 5.12 -0.11
CA GLU A 30 -2.22 5.02 -0.62
C GLU A 30 -2.13 4.08 -1.82
N LEU A 31 -2.80 2.91 -1.77
CA LEU A 31 -2.86 2.00 -2.92
C LEU A 31 -3.52 2.66 -4.14
N ARG A 32 -4.62 3.40 -3.93
CA ARG A 32 -5.31 4.12 -5.01
C ARG A 32 -4.42 5.21 -5.62
N THR A 33 -3.73 5.97 -4.77
CA THR A 33 -2.79 7.01 -5.22
C THR A 33 -1.62 6.40 -5.99
N GLY A 34 -1.02 5.32 -5.46
CA GLY A 34 0.08 4.62 -6.11
C GLY A 34 -0.30 4.06 -7.49
N LEU A 35 -1.50 3.48 -7.61
CA LEU A 35 -2.06 3.04 -8.89
C LEU A 35 -2.17 4.21 -9.88
N GLY A 36 -2.73 5.34 -9.44
CA GLY A 36 -2.88 6.54 -10.27
C GLY A 36 -1.55 7.09 -10.79
N ILE A 37 -0.54 7.19 -9.93
CA ILE A 37 0.81 7.65 -10.32
C ILE A 37 1.46 6.64 -11.28
N SER A 38 1.20 5.35 -11.08
CA SER A 38 1.73 4.27 -11.91
C SER A 38 1.02 4.14 -13.27
N GLY A 39 -0.04 4.91 -13.52
CA GLY A 39 -0.82 4.86 -14.78
C GLY A 39 -1.85 3.72 -14.84
N TYR A 40 -2.18 3.11 -13.70
CA TYR A 40 -3.14 2.00 -13.60
C TYR A 40 -4.41 2.42 -12.86
N SER A 41 -5.54 1.84 -13.22
CA SER A 41 -6.85 2.14 -12.61
C SER A 41 -7.41 0.97 -11.79
N LYS A 42 -6.87 -0.23 -11.99
CA LYS A 42 -7.33 -1.46 -11.33
C LYS A 42 -6.14 -2.33 -10.92
N ILE A 43 -6.36 -3.14 -9.88
CA ILE A 43 -5.35 -4.03 -9.29
C ILE A 43 -4.96 -5.18 -10.24
N ASP A 44 -5.90 -5.65 -11.07
CA ASP A 44 -5.67 -6.71 -12.06
C ASP A 44 -4.77 -6.28 -13.23
N GLN A 45 -4.53 -4.98 -13.38
CA GLN A 45 -3.63 -4.44 -14.39
C GLN A 45 -2.16 -4.38 -13.93
N ILE A 46 -1.89 -4.56 -12.63
CA ILE A 46 -0.54 -4.50 -12.08
C ILE A 46 0.29 -5.64 -12.67
N ASP A 47 1.41 -5.31 -13.32
CA ASP A 47 2.33 -6.27 -13.90
C ASP A 47 3.76 -6.10 -13.37
N ARG A 48 4.65 -7.01 -13.77
CA ARG A 48 6.04 -7.03 -13.30
C ARG A 48 6.90 -5.89 -13.86
N ARG A 49 6.39 -5.10 -14.82
CA ARG A 49 7.13 -3.99 -15.44
C ARG A 49 7.24 -2.79 -14.51
N LEU A 50 6.35 -2.70 -13.51
CA LEU A 50 6.40 -1.69 -12.45
C LEU A 50 7.55 -1.87 -11.45
N VAL A 51 8.24 -3.02 -11.47
CA VAL A 51 9.30 -3.34 -10.51
C VAL A 51 10.62 -3.48 -11.25
N VAL A 52 11.62 -2.71 -10.84
CA VAL A 52 13.00 -2.83 -11.31
C VAL A 52 13.90 -3.31 -10.17
N HIS A 53 14.97 -4.02 -10.52
CA HIS A 53 15.97 -4.44 -9.52
C HIS A 53 16.70 -3.22 -8.97
N GLU A 54 17.08 -3.22 -7.69
CA GLU A 54 17.74 -2.08 -7.02
C GLU A 54 19.00 -1.61 -7.77
N SER A 55 19.71 -2.52 -8.43
CA SER A 55 20.89 -2.22 -9.24
C SER A 55 20.63 -1.26 -10.40
N TYR A 56 19.37 -1.11 -10.83
CA TYR A 56 18.98 -0.14 -11.85
C TYR A 56 19.20 1.30 -11.36
N TYR A 57 18.93 1.58 -10.08
CA TYR A 57 19.10 2.90 -9.47
C TYR A 57 20.45 3.08 -8.78
N ALA A 58 21.19 2.01 -8.47
CA ALA A 58 22.51 2.08 -7.84
C ALA A 58 23.60 2.79 -8.68
N LYS A 59 23.30 3.13 -9.94
CA LYS A 59 24.18 3.84 -10.87
C LYS A 59 23.77 5.31 -11.11
N LEU A 60 22.69 5.79 -10.49
CA LEU A 60 22.37 7.21 -10.39
C LEU A 60 23.26 7.87 -9.34
#